data_AF-A0A8S0Q656-F1
#
_entry.id   AF-A0A8S0Q656-F1
#
_cell.length_a   1.000
_cell.length_b   1.000
_cell.length_c   1.000
_cell.angle_alpha   90.00
_cell.angle_beta   90.00
_cell.angle_gamma   90.00
#
_symmetry.space_group_name_H-M   'P 1'
#
loop_
_entity.id
_entity.type
_entity.pdbx_description
1 polymer ?
#
loop_
_entity_poly.entity_id
_entity_poly.type
_entity_poly.pdbx_seq_one_letter_code
_entity_poly.pdbx_strand_id
1 'polypeptide(L)'
;PLHVGFTSDRGANTIDVHWYTRKTVLHHVWDNSIIETEEERFYDSNVNEMIDAIQKNITTVWAKQAKAWEACSKTTCPDLYASEGIKAACDWAYKGVHEDSVLEDDYFLTRSPMVNLRLAQGGVRLAATLNRIFG
;
A
#
# COMPACT_ATOMS: atom_id res chain seq x y z
N PRO A 1 2.84 -3.82 -0.38
CA PRO A 1 2.80 -5.14 0.28
C PRO A 1 3.64 -6.21 -0.43
N LEU A 2 3.48 -6.33 -1.75
CA LEU A 2 4.12 -7.36 -2.57
C LEU A 2 5.65 -7.28 -2.69
N HIS A 3 6.26 -6.17 -2.27
CA HIS A 3 7.71 -6.06 -2.03
C HIS A 3 8.22 -6.97 -0.90
N VAL A 4 7.31 -7.53 -0.09
CA VAL A 4 7.59 -8.61 0.88
C VAL A 4 6.67 -9.80 0.58
N GLY A 5 6.58 -10.18 -0.70
CA GLY A 5 5.76 -11.27 -1.22
C GLY A 5 6.48 -12.62 -1.29
N PHE A 6 5.91 -13.58 -2.02
CA PHE A 6 6.50 -14.91 -2.14
C PHE A 6 7.66 -14.94 -3.12
N THR A 7 8.64 -15.81 -2.86
CA THR A 7 9.79 -15.97 -3.76
C THR A 7 9.41 -16.66 -5.06
N SER A 8 8.47 -17.62 -5.02
CA SER A 8 8.06 -18.44 -6.17
C SER A 8 7.46 -17.63 -7.31
N ASP A 9 6.77 -16.54 -7.00
CA ASP A 9 6.11 -15.65 -7.97
C ASP A 9 6.81 -14.29 -8.10
N ARG A 10 7.99 -14.15 -7.49
CA ARG A 10 8.79 -12.91 -7.44
C ARG A 10 7.98 -11.73 -6.91
N GLY A 11 7.21 -11.96 -5.84
CA GLY A 11 6.31 -10.96 -5.29
C GLY A 11 5.13 -10.68 -6.23
N ALA A 12 4.57 -11.71 -6.84
CA ALA A 12 3.49 -11.63 -7.83
C ALA A 12 3.83 -10.93 -9.17
N ASN A 13 5.12 -10.84 -9.51
CA ASN A 13 5.55 -10.38 -10.85
C ASN A 13 5.31 -11.43 -11.94
N THR A 14 5.03 -12.68 -11.56
CA THR A 14 4.71 -13.77 -12.50
C THR A 14 3.25 -14.20 -12.43
N ILE A 15 2.38 -13.37 -11.85
CA ILE A 15 0.93 -13.60 -11.83
C ILE A 15 0.31 -12.61 -12.81
N ASP A 16 0.02 -13.07 -14.03
CA ASP A 16 -0.64 -12.23 -15.03
C ASP A 16 -2.10 -12.01 -14.63
N VAL A 17 -2.58 -10.78 -14.76
CA VAL A 17 -3.97 -10.37 -14.49
C VAL A 17 -4.41 -9.31 -15.49
N HIS A 18 -5.70 -9.00 -15.48
CA HIS A 18 -6.22 -7.80 -16.13
C HIS A 18 -6.62 -6.80 -15.04
N TRP A 19 -6.15 -5.57 -15.14
CA TRP A 19 -6.67 -4.44 -14.39
C TRP A 19 -7.70 -3.73 -15.26
N TYR A 20 -8.98 -3.94 -14.96
CA TYR A 20 -10.07 -3.65 -15.89
C TYR A 20 -9.75 -4.23 -17.29
N THR A 21 -9.65 -3.39 -18.31
CA THR A 21 -9.43 -3.80 -19.70
C THR A 21 -7.94 -3.97 -20.07
N ARG A 22 -7.00 -3.65 -19.18
CA ARG A 22 -5.55 -3.65 -19.47
C ARG A 22 -4.86 -4.87 -18.85
N LYS A 23 -4.13 -5.64 -19.65
CA LYS A 23 -3.26 -6.71 -19.15
C LYS A 23 -2.10 -6.12 -18.35
N THR A 24 -1.80 -6.70 -17.19
CA THR A 24 -0.69 -6.34 -16.30
C THR A 24 -0.31 -7.52 -15.40
N VAL A 25 0.55 -7.32 -14.41
CA VAL A 25 0.87 -8.32 -13.37
C VAL A 25 0.39 -7.85 -12.01
N LEU A 26 0.06 -8.78 -11.12
CA LEU A 26 -0.48 -8.44 -9.80
C LEU A 26 0.46 -7.53 -8.99
N HIS A 27 1.78 -7.66 -9.13
CA HIS A 27 2.73 -6.73 -8.52
C HIS A 27 2.48 -5.27 -8.94
N HIS A 28 2.34 -5.04 -10.25
CA HIS A 28 2.12 -3.72 -10.82
C HIS A 28 0.77 -3.13 -10.40
N VAL A 29 -0.25 -3.97 -10.18
CA VAL A 29 -1.54 -3.50 -9.66
C VAL A 29 -1.38 -2.79 -8.31
N TRP A 30 -0.51 -3.33 -7.44
CA TRP A 30 -0.25 -2.77 -6.10
C TRP A 30 0.77 -1.64 -6.10
N ASP A 31 1.74 -1.66 -7.02
CA ASP A 31 2.74 -0.60 -7.15
C ASP A 31 2.14 0.66 -7.78
N ASN A 32 1.21 0.52 -8.73
CA ASN A 32 0.75 1.63 -9.56
C ASN A 32 -0.77 1.66 -9.76
N SER A 33 -1.37 0.57 -10.26
CA SER A 33 -2.71 0.65 -10.88
C SER A 33 -3.82 1.03 -9.90
N ILE A 34 -3.76 0.57 -8.63
CA ILE A 34 -4.73 1.01 -7.61
C ILE A 34 -4.59 2.51 -7.34
N ILE A 35 -3.36 3.02 -7.23
CA ILE A 35 -3.09 4.43 -6.93
C ILE A 35 -3.57 5.31 -8.08
N GLU A 36 -3.18 4.99 -9.33
CA GLU A 36 -3.59 5.74 -10.51
C GLU A 36 -5.12 5.76 -10.68
N THR A 37 -5.77 4.62 -10.42
CA THR A 37 -7.24 4.53 -10.51
C THR A 37 -7.91 5.37 -9.43
N GLU A 38 -7.33 5.42 -8.23
CA GLU A 38 -7.84 6.26 -7.14
C GLU A 38 -7.65 7.75 -7.43
N GLU A 39 -6.47 8.13 -7.91
CA GLU A 39 -6.12 9.49 -8.32
C GLU A 39 -7.05 10.00 -9.43
N GLU A 40 -7.27 9.20 -10.48
CA GLU A 40 -8.16 9.53 -11.58
C GLU A 40 -9.61 9.69 -11.12
N ARG A 41 -10.12 8.75 -10.30
CA ARG A 41 -11.55 8.69 -9.96
C ARG A 41 -11.97 9.69 -8.88
N PHE A 42 -11.09 9.99 -7.93
CA PHE A 42 -11.47 10.74 -6.72
C PHE A 42 -10.72 12.06 -6.56
N TYR A 43 -9.67 12.29 -7.35
CA TYR A 43 -8.78 13.44 -7.18
C TYR A 43 -8.46 14.14 -8.50
N ASP A 44 -9.24 13.90 -9.57
CA ASP A 44 -9.08 14.55 -10.88
C ASP A 44 -7.64 14.46 -11.44
N SER A 45 -6.98 13.30 -11.23
CA SER A 45 -5.56 13.10 -11.59
C SER A 45 -4.59 14.09 -10.92
N ASN A 46 -4.92 14.54 -9.70
CA ASN A 46 -4.09 15.41 -8.88
C ASN A 46 -3.60 14.68 -7.63
N VAL A 47 -2.40 14.12 -7.72
CA VAL A 47 -1.72 13.46 -6.60
C VAL A 47 -1.62 14.33 -5.33
N ASN A 48 -1.57 15.67 -5.44
CA ASN A 48 -1.50 16.52 -4.25
C ASN A 48 -2.77 16.47 -3.42
N GLU A 49 -3.95 16.37 -4.05
CA GLU A 49 -5.22 16.24 -3.31
C GLU A 49 -5.33 14.88 -2.62
N MET A 50 -4.81 13.82 -3.24
CA MET A 50 -4.69 12.51 -2.62
C MET A 50 -3.74 12.56 -1.41
N ILE A 51 -2.59 13.23 -1.54
CA ILE A 51 -1.64 13.45 -0.45
C ILE A 51 -2.33 14.19 0.71
N ASP A 52 -3.03 15.29 0.42
CA ASP A 52 -3.74 16.09 1.42
C ASP A 52 -4.81 15.26 2.15
N ALA A 53 -5.54 14.40 1.42
CA ALA A 53 -6.52 13.49 2.00
C ALA A 53 -5.87 12.46 2.94
N ILE A 54 -4.74 11.88 2.55
CA ILE A 54 -3.97 10.95 3.39
C ILE A 54 -3.43 11.67 4.64
N GLN A 55 -2.86 12.87 4.49
CA GLN A 55 -2.37 13.67 5.63
C GLN A 55 -3.49 14.05 6.60
N LYS A 56 -4.66 14.43 6.07
CA LYS A 56 -5.86 14.68 6.89
C LYS A 56 -6.27 13.42 7.64
N ASN A 57 -6.25 12.25 7.02
CA ASN A 57 -6.56 10.99 7.71
C ASN A 57 -5.52 10.65 8.78
N ILE A 58 -4.22 10.89 8.56
CA ILE A 58 -3.17 10.71 9.58
C ILE A 58 -3.48 11.52 10.84
N THR A 59 -3.96 12.76 10.68
CA THR A 59 -4.24 13.69 11.79
C THR A 59 -5.64 13.53 12.39
N THR A 60 -6.55 12.81 11.74
CA THR A 60 -7.93 12.62 12.18
C THR A 60 -8.26 11.14 12.42
N VAL A 61 -8.56 10.39 11.36
CA VAL A 61 -9.00 8.98 11.40
C VAL A 61 -7.95 8.07 12.05
N TRP A 62 -6.67 8.31 11.76
CA TRP A 62 -5.54 7.50 12.21
C TRP A 62 -4.71 8.17 13.29
N ALA A 63 -5.18 9.24 13.93
CA ALA A 63 -4.37 10.01 14.87
C ALA A 63 -3.76 9.16 16.02
N LYS A 64 -4.52 8.17 16.53
CA LYS A 64 -4.03 7.25 17.57
C LYS A 64 -3.03 6.24 16.99
N GLN A 65 -3.31 5.72 15.81
CA GLN A 65 -2.50 4.72 15.13
C GLN A 65 -1.17 5.33 14.65
N ALA A 66 -1.17 6.57 14.17
CA ALA A 66 0.02 7.30 13.74
C ALA A 66 1.06 7.37 14.84
N LYS A 67 0.67 7.73 16.07
CA LYS A 67 1.56 7.69 17.26
C LYS A 67 2.15 6.30 17.51
N ALA A 68 1.37 5.24 17.27
CA ALA A 68 1.85 3.87 17.40
C ALA A 68 2.79 3.47 16.25
N TRP A 69 2.59 3.98 15.03
CA TRP A 69 3.46 3.72 13.89
C TRP A 69 4.82 4.37 14.02
N GLU A 70 4.89 5.53 14.68
CA GLU A 70 6.15 6.21 15.00
C GLU A 70 6.99 5.37 15.96
N ALA A 71 6.37 4.64 16.89
CA ALA A 71 7.07 3.94 17.97
C ALA A 71 8.04 2.86 17.44
N CYS A 72 9.31 3.01 17.79
CA CYS A 72 10.36 2.03 17.53
C CYS A 72 11.40 2.11 18.65
N SER A 73 11.85 0.95 19.16
CA SER A 73 12.88 0.88 20.22
C SER A 73 14.31 1.07 19.70
N LYS A 74 14.48 1.14 18.39
CA LYS A 74 15.74 1.34 17.66
C LYS A 74 15.63 2.56 16.76
N THR A 75 16.68 2.86 16.00
CA THR A 75 16.66 3.89 14.94
C THR A 75 15.56 3.60 13.91
N THR A 76 15.38 2.33 13.53
CA THR A 76 14.32 1.87 12.62
C THR A 76 13.90 0.45 12.95
N CYS A 77 12.67 0.06 12.58
CA CYS A 77 12.06 -1.24 12.87
C CYS A 77 11.60 -1.97 11.58
N PRO A 78 12.50 -2.21 10.59
CA PRO A 78 12.12 -2.78 9.30
C PRO A 78 11.48 -4.16 9.39
N ASP A 79 11.90 -5.00 10.34
CA ASP A 79 11.33 -6.35 10.54
C ASP A 79 9.83 -6.30 10.88
N LEU A 80 9.41 -5.29 11.67
CA LEU A 80 7.99 -5.04 11.95
C LEU A 80 7.26 -4.66 10.66
N TYR A 81 7.83 -3.74 9.89
CA TYR A 81 7.21 -3.23 8.67
C TYR A 81 7.08 -4.34 7.61
N ALA A 82 8.09 -5.21 7.52
CA ALA A 82 8.11 -6.38 6.65
C ALA A 82 7.09 -7.43 7.08
N SER A 83 6.99 -7.71 8.38
CA SER A 83 5.99 -8.64 8.94
C SER A 83 4.55 -8.19 8.64
N GLU A 84 4.27 -6.89 8.77
CA GLU A 84 2.99 -6.33 8.34
C GLU A 84 2.81 -6.40 6.81
N GLY A 85 3.89 -6.23 6.05
CA GLY A 85 3.92 -6.28 4.60
C GLY A 85 3.49 -7.64 4.05
N ILE A 86 4.10 -8.73 4.54
CA ILE A 86 3.73 -10.10 4.15
C ILE A 86 2.30 -10.44 4.60
N LYS A 87 1.89 -10.01 5.80
CA LYS A 87 0.51 -10.19 6.24
C LYS A 87 -0.48 -9.51 5.30
N ALA A 88 -0.21 -8.25 4.92
CA ALA A 88 -1.04 -7.53 3.97
C ALA A 88 -1.03 -8.18 2.57
N ALA A 89 0.12 -8.74 2.15
CA ALA A 89 0.20 -9.47 0.89
C ALA A 89 -0.73 -10.70 0.89
N CYS A 90 -0.69 -11.52 1.94
CA CYS A 90 -1.55 -12.70 2.07
C CYS A 90 -3.04 -12.33 2.21
N ASP A 91 -3.36 -11.41 3.12
CA ASP A 91 -4.75 -11.11 3.50
C ASP A 91 -5.48 -10.28 2.44
N TRP A 92 -4.76 -9.52 1.60
CA TRP A 92 -5.36 -8.55 0.67
C TRP A 92 -4.90 -8.70 -0.77
N ALA A 93 -3.59 -8.85 -1.01
CA ALA A 93 -3.03 -8.85 -2.36
C ALA A 93 -3.31 -10.16 -3.10
N TYR A 94 -2.83 -11.28 -2.58
CA TYR A 94 -3.03 -12.61 -3.18
C TYR A 94 -4.46 -13.12 -3.01
N LYS A 95 -5.17 -12.66 -1.96
CA LYS A 95 -6.47 -13.23 -1.58
C LYS A 95 -7.51 -13.09 -2.69
N GLY A 96 -7.92 -14.22 -3.24
CA GLY A 96 -8.95 -14.30 -4.29
C GLY A 96 -8.43 -13.95 -5.69
N VAL A 97 -7.11 -13.88 -5.88
CA VAL A 97 -6.50 -13.64 -7.20
C VAL A 97 -5.89 -14.94 -7.71
N HIS A 98 -6.16 -15.23 -8.98
CA HIS A 98 -5.58 -16.32 -9.75
C HIS A 98 -4.97 -15.78 -11.05
N GLU A 99 -4.17 -16.59 -11.74
CA GLU A 99 -3.69 -16.28 -13.09
C GLU A 99 -4.86 -15.89 -14.00
N ASP A 100 -4.66 -14.88 -14.83
CA ASP A 100 -5.61 -14.29 -15.79
C ASP A 100 -6.88 -13.69 -15.15
N SER A 101 -6.92 -13.49 -13.82
CA SER A 101 -8.05 -12.83 -13.17
C SER A 101 -8.29 -11.42 -13.72
N VAL A 102 -9.56 -11.03 -13.85
CA VAL A 102 -9.94 -9.64 -14.15
C VAL A 102 -10.26 -8.94 -12.83
N LEU A 103 -9.43 -7.99 -12.46
CA LEU A 103 -9.53 -7.21 -11.23
C LEU A 103 -10.17 -5.86 -11.56
N GLU A 104 -11.37 -5.63 -11.02
CA GLU A 104 -12.19 -4.43 -11.28
C GLU A 104 -12.61 -3.77 -9.95
N ASP A 105 -13.81 -3.17 -9.91
CA ASP A 105 -14.30 -2.37 -8.79
C ASP A 105 -14.32 -3.14 -7.46
N ASP A 106 -14.72 -4.41 -7.45
CA ASP A 106 -14.75 -5.23 -6.23
C ASP A 106 -13.35 -5.37 -5.60
N TYR A 107 -12.33 -5.57 -6.43
CA TYR A 107 -10.95 -5.64 -5.96
C TYR A 107 -10.43 -4.25 -5.57
N PHE A 108 -10.67 -3.25 -6.41
CA PHE A 108 -10.25 -1.87 -6.19
C PHE A 108 -10.79 -1.31 -4.87
N LEU A 109 -12.12 -1.28 -4.69
CA LEU A 109 -12.79 -0.64 -3.55
C LEU A 109 -12.42 -1.28 -2.21
N THR A 110 -12.11 -2.58 -2.22
CA THR A 110 -11.75 -3.30 -1.00
C THR A 110 -10.26 -3.19 -0.68
N ARG A 111 -9.38 -2.93 -1.66
CA ARG A 111 -7.91 -2.90 -1.45
C ARG A 111 -7.33 -1.48 -1.45
N SER A 112 -7.98 -0.48 -2.06
CA SER A 112 -7.50 0.91 -2.02
C SER A 112 -7.32 1.46 -0.58
N PRO A 113 -8.20 1.16 0.40
CA PRO A 113 -7.97 1.61 1.78
C PRO A 113 -6.70 1.00 2.40
N MET A 114 -6.33 -0.22 2.00
CA MET A 114 -5.09 -0.87 2.44
C MET A 114 -3.86 -0.21 1.80
N VAL A 115 -3.93 0.18 0.53
CA VAL A 115 -2.86 0.94 -0.14
C VAL A 115 -2.64 2.27 0.58
N ASN A 116 -3.70 3.04 0.82
CA ASN A 116 -3.64 4.31 1.54
C ASN A 116 -3.07 4.17 2.95
N LEU A 117 -3.45 3.10 3.67
CA LEU A 117 -2.90 2.79 4.98
C LEU A 117 -1.38 2.56 4.92
N ARG A 118 -0.88 1.83 3.92
CA ARG A 118 0.56 1.56 3.77
C ARG A 118 1.33 2.80 3.34
N LEU A 119 0.78 3.65 2.49
CA LEU A 119 1.35 4.95 2.13
C LEU A 119 1.49 5.85 3.35
N ALA A 120 0.41 5.97 4.15
CA ALA A 120 0.42 6.74 5.40
C ALA A 120 1.46 6.22 6.40
N GLN A 121 1.49 4.90 6.63
CA GLN A 121 2.47 4.27 7.51
C GLN A 121 3.92 4.52 7.04
N GLY A 122 4.18 4.41 5.74
CA GLY A 122 5.48 4.68 5.15
C GLY A 122 5.94 6.11 5.42
N GLY A 123 5.09 7.09 5.15
CA GLY A 123 5.39 8.51 5.40
C GLY A 123 5.67 8.81 6.87
N VAL A 124 4.80 8.37 7.79
CA VAL A 124 4.97 8.56 9.24
C VAL A 124 6.26 7.92 9.74
N ARG A 125 6.54 6.67 9.35
CA ARG A 125 7.73 5.94 9.79
C ARG A 125 9.01 6.52 9.23
N LEU A 126 9.01 6.99 7.99
CA LEU A 126 10.16 7.65 7.38
C LEU A 126 10.51 8.94 8.16
N ALA A 127 9.52 9.81 8.40
CA ALA A 127 9.71 11.02 9.19
C ALA A 127 10.23 10.72 10.60
N ALA A 128 9.61 9.77 11.31
CA ALA A 128 10.05 9.37 12.65
C ALA A 128 11.48 8.79 12.65
N THR A 129 11.84 8.01 11.63
CA THR A 129 13.18 7.43 11.48
C THR A 129 14.22 8.55 11.27
N LEU A 130 13.96 9.48 10.35
CA LEU A 130 14.87 10.60 10.09
C LEU A 130 15.02 11.50 11.32
N ASN A 131 13.93 11.77 12.04
CA ASN A 131 13.99 12.52 13.30
C ASN A 131 14.85 11.83 14.36
N ARG A 132 14.86 10.50 14.45
CA ARG A 132 15.76 9.76 15.37
C ARG A 132 17.22 9.76 14.93
N ILE A 133 17.48 9.89 13.63
CA ILE A 133 18.84 9.91 13.07
C ILE A 133 19.47 11.29 13.27
N PHE A 134 18.69 12.35 13.07
CA PHE A 134 19.20 13.72 13.00
C PHE A 134 18.82 14.61 14.19
N GLY A 135 17.89 14.18 15.05
CA GLY A 135 17.50 14.88 16.27
C GLY A 135 18.20 14.33 17.48
#